data_AF-A0A520H5H8-F1
#
_entry.id   AF-A0A520H5H8-F1
#
_cell.length_a   1.000
_cell.length_b   1.000
_cell.length_c   1.000
_cell.angle_alpha   90.00
_cell.angle_beta   90.00
_cell.angle_gamma   90.00
#
_symmetry.space_group_name_H-M   'P 1'
#
loop_
_entity.id
_entity.type
_entity.pdbx_description
1 polymer ?
#
loop_
_entity_poly.entity_id
_entity_poly.type
_entity_poly.pdbx_seq_one_letter_code
_entity_poly.pdbx_strand_id
1 'polypeptide(L)'
;VQVDTAAHATSALTALDSALAAVNTTRASIGAGQSRLQSVVNNLTTNVTNLTDAMSRIEDADYSAETTALAKAQILSQASTAMLSQANQSQQGVLKLLQ
;
A
#
# COMPACT_ATOMS: atom_id res chain seq x y z
N VAL A 1 -29.53 -48.11 -13.29
CA VAL A 1 -29.51 -48.64 -11.91
C VAL A 1 -30.87 -49.24 -11.65
N GLN A 2 -30.96 -50.57 -11.65
CA GLN A 2 -32.20 -51.27 -11.29
C GLN A 2 -32.16 -51.60 -9.80
N VAL A 3 -33.33 -51.64 -9.14
CA VAL A 3 -33.50 -51.90 -7.69
C VAL A 3 -34.59 -52.94 -7.45
N ASP A 4 -34.82 -53.79 -8.44
CA ASP A 4 -35.83 -54.84 -8.51
C ASP A 4 -35.47 -56.08 -7.68
N THR A 5 -34.17 -56.32 -7.42
CA THR A 5 -33.69 -57.39 -6.54
C THR A 5 -32.78 -56.85 -5.45
N ALA A 6 -32.64 -57.60 -4.34
CA ALA A 6 -31.74 -57.21 -3.24
C ALA A 6 -30.29 -57.01 -3.72
N ALA A 7 -29.80 -57.86 -4.63
CA ALA A 7 -28.46 -57.75 -5.19
C ALA A 7 -28.29 -56.50 -6.07
N HIS A 8 -29.31 -56.17 -6.88
CA HIS A 8 -29.30 -54.94 -7.68
C HIS A 8 -29.37 -53.69 -6.81
N ALA A 9 -30.16 -53.71 -5.74
CA ALA A 9 -30.22 -52.63 -4.76
C ALA A 9 -28.88 -52.40 -4.03
N THR A 10 -28.18 -53.47 -3.61
CA THR A 10 -26.84 -53.33 -3.02
C THR A 10 -25.85 -52.72 -4.02
N SER A 11 -25.87 -53.18 -5.27
CA SER A 11 -24.98 -52.64 -6.31
C SER A 11 -25.27 -51.16 -6.60
N ALA A 12 -26.55 -50.77 -6.60
CA ALA A 12 -26.98 -49.38 -6.72
C ALA A 12 -26.43 -48.49 -5.60
N LEU A 13 -26.49 -48.96 -4.35
CA LEU A 13 -25.98 -48.25 -3.19
C LEU A 13 -24.45 -48.09 -3.25
N THR A 14 -23.72 -49.13 -3.64
CA THR A 14 -22.25 -49.03 -3.81
C THR A 14 -21.85 -48.03 -4.88
N ALA A 15 -22.58 -47.99 -6.01
CA ALA A 15 -22.34 -47.01 -7.07
C ALA A 15 -22.63 -45.58 -6.59
N LEU A 16 -23.71 -45.37 -5.84
CA LEU A 16 -24.06 -44.09 -5.24
C LEU A 16 -22.99 -43.62 -4.24
N ASP A 17 -22.53 -44.51 -3.36
CA ASP A 17 -21.52 -44.20 -2.35
C ASP A 17 -20.20 -43.79 -3.00
N SER A 18 -19.79 -44.50 -4.07
CA SER A 18 -18.61 -44.13 -4.85
C SER A 18 -18.76 -42.75 -5.52
N ALA A 19 -19.94 -42.45 -6.07
CA ALA A 19 -20.21 -41.15 -6.66
C ALA A 19 -20.21 -40.02 -5.62
N LEU A 20 -20.79 -40.26 -4.44
CA LEU A 20 -20.78 -39.32 -3.32
C LEU A 20 -19.35 -39.08 -2.81
N ALA A 21 -18.54 -40.13 -2.68
CA ALA A 21 -17.15 -40.01 -2.31
C ALA A 21 -16.38 -39.11 -3.30
N ALA A 22 -16.54 -39.32 -4.61
CA ALA A 22 -15.89 -38.49 -5.64
C ALA A 22 -16.32 -37.02 -5.57
N VAL A 23 -17.61 -36.75 -5.38
CA VAL A 23 -18.13 -35.38 -5.21
C VAL A 23 -17.56 -34.74 -3.94
N ASN A 24 -17.53 -35.48 -2.83
CA ASN A 24 -16.99 -34.98 -1.56
C ASN A 24 -15.48 -34.69 -1.65
N THR A 25 -14.71 -35.53 -2.33
CA THR A 25 -13.28 -35.27 -2.60
C THR A 25 -13.11 -33.98 -3.40
N THR A 26 -13.88 -33.80 -4.46
CA THR A 26 -13.81 -32.58 -5.28
C THR A 26 -14.17 -31.33 -4.46
N ARG A 27 -15.24 -31.40 -3.66
CA ARG A 27 -15.64 -30.30 -2.75
C ARG A 27 -14.57 -29.98 -1.72
N ALA A 28 -13.91 -31.01 -1.15
CA ALA A 28 -12.82 -30.82 -0.21
C ALA A 28 -11.62 -30.10 -0.85
N SER A 29 -11.24 -30.49 -2.08
CA SER A 29 -10.18 -29.82 -2.84
C SER A 29 -10.51 -28.36 -3.14
N ILE A 30 -11.76 -28.06 -3.52
CA ILE A 30 -12.21 -26.68 -3.73
C ILE A 30 -12.16 -25.89 -2.42
N GLY A 31 -12.66 -26.46 -1.32
CA GLY A 31 -12.62 -25.83 0.00
C GLY A 31 -11.19 -25.50 0.46
N ALA A 32 -10.26 -26.44 0.28
CA ALA A 32 -8.84 -26.22 0.56
C ALA A 32 -8.25 -25.10 -0.31
N GLY A 33 -8.60 -25.08 -1.61
CA GLY A 33 -8.21 -24.01 -2.53
C GLY A 33 -8.76 -22.63 -2.10
N GLN A 34 -10.01 -22.56 -1.68
CA GLN A 34 -10.64 -21.35 -1.16
C GLN A 34 -9.96 -20.85 0.12
N SER A 35 -9.65 -21.73 1.07
CA SER A 35 -8.92 -21.36 2.28
C SER A 35 -7.52 -20.81 1.96
N ARG A 36 -6.82 -21.42 1.00
CA ARG A 36 -5.52 -20.92 0.52
C ARG A 36 -5.65 -19.55 -0.13
N LEU A 37 -6.64 -19.35 -1.01
CA LEU A 37 -6.90 -18.05 -1.65
C LEU A 37 -7.21 -16.98 -0.61
N GLN A 38 -8.05 -17.28 0.38
CA GLN A 38 -8.36 -16.33 1.45
C GLN A 38 -7.12 -15.94 2.25
N SER A 39 -6.24 -16.90 2.57
CA SER A 39 -4.98 -16.62 3.26
C SER A 39 -4.05 -15.73 2.42
N VAL A 40 -3.93 -16.00 1.12
CA VAL A 40 -3.15 -15.19 0.19
C VAL A 40 -3.70 -13.78 0.08
N VAL A 41 -5.02 -13.63 -0.06
CA VAL A 41 -5.68 -12.31 -0.12
C VAL A 41 -5.41 -11.52 1.15
N ASN A 42 -5.61 -12.13 2.33
CA ASN A 42 -5.35 -11.45 3.59
C ASN A 42 -3.89 -11.00 3.71
N ASN A 43 -2.94 -11.86 3.34
CA ASN A 43 -1.52 -11.51 3.36
C ASN A 43 -1.21 -10.37 2.37
N LEU A 44 -1.76 -10.43 1.16
CA LEU A 44 -1.56 -9.41 0.13
C LEU A 44 -2.14 -8.07 0.57
N THR A 45 -3.34 -8.04 1.15
CA THR A 45 -3.94 -6.81 1.70
C THR A 45 -3.04 -6.19 2.75
N THR A 46 -2.53 -6.97 3.72
CA THR A 46 -1.57 -6.46 4.71
C THR A 46 -0.31 -5.92 4.05
N ASN A 47 0.22 -6.61 3.03
CA ASN A 47 1.41 -6.17 2.31
C ASN A 47 1.17 -4.83 1.59
N VAL A 48 0.04 -4.68 0.91
CA VAL A 48 -0.36 -3.45 0.21
C VAL A 48 -0.52 -2.29 1.20
N THR A 49 -1.16 -2.49 2.34
CA THR A 49 -1.27 -1.45 3.39
C THR A 49 0.12 -1.03 3.87
N ASN A 50 0.98 -1.98 4.22
CA ASN A 50 2.33 -1.69 4.71
C ASN A 50 3.18 -0.97 3.66
N LEU A 51 3.08 -1.35 2.37
CA LEU A 51 3.79 -0.70 1.27
C LEU A 51 3.26 0.72 1.03
N THR A 52 1.95 0.90 1.06
CA THR A 52 1.31 2.22 0.90
C THR A 52 1.74 3.17 2.01
N ASP A 53 1.72 2.70 3.27
CA ASP A 53 2.14 3.48 4.43
C ASP A 53 3.64 3.83 4.34
N ALA A 54 4.48 2.88 3.90
CA ALA A 54 5.90 3.13 3.70
C ALA A 54 6.15 4.16 2.59
N MET A 55 5.42 4.07 1.47
CA MET A 55 5.49 5.04 0.38
C MET A 55 5.05 6.44 0.82
N SER A 56 3.90 6.55 1.51
CA SER A 56 3.41 7.82 2.05
C SER A 56 4.44 8.47 2.96
N ARG A 57 5.11 7.71 3.84
CA ARG A 57 6.16 8.26 4.70
C ARG A 57 7.39 8.77 3.95
N ILE A 58 7.74 8.15 2.82
CA ILE A 58 8.84 8.61 1.97
C ILE A 58 8.42 9.91 1.28
N GLU A 59 7.25 9.91 0.64
CA GLU A 59 6.71 11.06 -0.10
C GLU A 59 6.46 12.27 0.82
N ASP A 60 5.86 12.07 1.99
CA ASP A 60 5.59 13.13 2.96
C ASP A 60 6.89 13.71 3.58
N ALA A 61 7.91 12.87 3.78
CA ALA A 61 9.22 13.31 4.28
C ALA A 61 9.96 14.15 3.23
N ASP A 62 9.94 13.72 1.98
CA ASP A 62 10.54 14.47 0.86
C ASP A 62 9.81 15.78 0.63
N TYR A 63 8.48 15.80 0.70
CA TYR A 63 7.68 17.02 0.59
C TYR A 63 7.98 18.02 1.70
N SER A 64 8.13 17.54 2.94
CA SER A 64 8.49 18.37 4.09
C SER A 64 9.90 18.96 3.95
N ALA A 65 10.86 18.17 3.45
CA ALA A 65 12.23 18.61 3.22
C ALA A 65 12.31 19.66 2.10
N GLU A 66 11.67 19.41 0.95
CA GLU A 66 11.66 20.32 -0.20
C GLU A 66 10.93 21.63 0.12
N THR A 67 9.77 21.54 0.80
CA THR A 67 9.03 22.74 1.22
C THR A 67 9.83 23.58 2.22
N THR A 68 10.57 22.95 3.13
CA THR A 68 11.47 23.66 4.05
C THR A 68 12.64 24.30 3.32
N ALA A 69 13.22 23.62 2.32
CA ALA A 69 14.28 24.19 1.49
C ALA A 69 13.79 25.39 0.67
N LEU A 70 12.58 25.29 0.09
CA LEU A 70 11.92 26.37 -0.62
C LEU A 70 11.65 27.56 0.30
N ALA A 71 11.08 27.33 1.48
CA ALA A 71 10.82 28.38 2.47
C ALA A 71 12.13 29.04 2.93
N LYS A 72 13.18 28.25 3.19
CA LYS A 72 14.52 28.76 3.52
C LYS A 72 15.09 29.62 2.40
N ALA A 73 14.96 29.20 1.14
CA ALA A 73 15.42 29.97 -0.01
C ALA A 73 14.65 31.29 -0.16
N GLN A 74 13.33 31.29 0.05
CA GLN A 74 12.49 32.49 0.04
C GLN A 74 12.89 33.47 1.15
N ILE A 75 13.10 32.97 2.38
CA ILE A 75 13.57 33.80 3.51
C ILE A 75 14.95 34.38 3.21
N LEU A 76 15.88 33.58 2.70
CA LEU A 76 17.21 34.04 2.31
C LEU A 76 17.15 35.12 1.22
N SER A 77 16.28 34.97 0.22
CA SER A 77 16.11 35.97 -0.82
C SER A 77 15.54 37.29 -0.27
N GLN A 78 14.53 37.24 0.59
CA GLN A 78 13.98 38.44 1.23
C GLN A 78 15.00 39.11 2.17
N ALA A 79 15.70 38.31 2.98
CA ALA A 79 16.77 38.79 3.86
C ALA A 79 17.93 39.40 3.05
N SER A 80 18.31 38.80 1.92
CA SER A 80 19.37 39.34 1.05
C SER A 80 18.97 40.70 0.48
N THR A 81 17.73 40.88 0.02
CA THR A 81 17.23 42.17 -0.46
C THR A 81 17.20 43.23 0.65
N ALA A 82 16.73 42.86 1.86
CA ALA A 82 16.72 43.76 3.01
C ALA A 82 18.14 44.13 3.48
N MET A 83 19.05 43.15 3.53
CA MET A 83 20.47 43.33 3.84
C MET A 83 21.16 44.23 2.81
N LEU A 84 20.88 44.05 1.52
CA LEU A 84 21.43 44.89 0.46
C LEU A 84 20.97 46.35 0.63
N SER A 85 19.69 46.55 0.91
CA SER A 85 19.12 47.87 1.21
C SER A 85 19.79 48.51 2.44
N GLN A 86 19.96 47.74 3.52
CA GLN A 86 20.60 48.21 4.75
C GLN A 86 22.09 48.56 4.52
N ALA A 87 22.82 47.73 3.77
CA ALA A 87 24.22 47.97 3.43
C ALA A 87 24.38 49.23 2.56
N ASN A 88 23.49 49.45 1.59
CA ASN A 88 23.49 50.65 0.74
C ASN A 88 23.22 51.93 1.56
N GLN A 89 22.29 51.91 2.52
CA GLN A 89 22.03 53.06 3.39
C GLN A 89 23.20 53.36 4.32
N SER A 90 23.85 52.33 4.87
CA SER A 90 25.04 52.49 5.71
C SER A 90 26.20 53.13 4.93
N GLN A 91 26.45 52.71 3.69
CA GLN A 91 27.49 53.32 2.84
C GLN A 91 27.25 54.81 2.58
N GLN A 92 25.99 55.23 2.35
CA GLN A 92 25.65 56.64 2.17
C GLN A 92 25.86 57.46 3.46
N GLY A 93 25.61 56.86 4.63
CA GLY A 93 25.88 57.49 5.92
C GLY A 93 27.37 57.75 6.16
N VAL A 94 28.24 56.82 5.75
CA VAL A 94 29.70 56.97 5.84
C VAL A 94 30.21 58.04 4.88
N LEU A 95 29.68 58.11 3.66
CA LEU A 95 30.05 59.14 2.68
C LEU A 95 29.67 60.57 3.15
N LYS A 96 28.64 60.69 3.99
CA LYS A 96 28.25 61.93 4.67
C LYS A 96 29.18 62.33 5.82
N LEU A 97 29.94 61.38 6.37
CA LEU A 97 30.90 61.61 7.45
C LEU A 97 32.31 61.96 6.94
N LEU A 98 32.57 61.74 5.64
CA LEU A 98 33.83 62.03 4.96
C LEU A 98 33.82 63.34 4.15
N GLN A 99 32.67 64.03 4.08
CA GLN A 99 32.50 65.40 3.54
C GLN A 99 32.50 66.40 4.70
#